data_AF-A0A8J8H3D2-F1
#
_entry.id   AF-A0A8J8H3D2-F1
#
_cell.length_a   1.000
_cell.length_b   1.000
_cell.length_c   1.000
_cell.angle_alpha   90.00
_cell.angle_beta   90.00
_cell.angle_gamma   90.00
#
_symmetry.space_group_name_H-M   'P 1'
#
loop_
_entity.id
_entity.type
_entity.pdbx_description
1 polymer ?
#
loop_
_entity_poly.entity_id
_entity_poly.type
_entity_poly.pdbx_seq_one_letter_code
_entity_poly.pdbx_strand_id
1 'polypeptide(L)'
;MRTRRLMGALLTAGIVATALVATAPAAYAAAGLTATFSAANNGSWYLDKYVVANPTAAAITGWSLEFDLPSGATLGNVYNGVASQSGSHVTIVNAHYNGTVAAGATTEPYSPWWVAYGSGAAPLNCRINGNKCDGSADRAPGTP
;
A
#
# COMPACT_ATOMS: atom_id res chain seq x y z
N MET A 1 52.22 -68.99 -21.96
CA MET A 1 51.61 -69.70 -20.82
C MET A 1 50.44 -68.88 -20.28
N ARG A 2 49.32 -69.55 -19.99
CA ARG A 2 48.10 -69.01 -19.40
C ARG A 2 48.32 -68.51 -17.97
N THR A 3 47.63 -67.43 -17.58
CA THR A 3 46.92 -67.13 -16.30
C THR A 3 46.69 -65.62 -16.25
N ARG A 4 45.51 -64.99 -16.39
CA ARG A 4 44.14 -65.11 -15.85
C ARG A 4 43.98 -64.72 -14.37
N ARG A 5 43.14 -63.68 -14.16
CA ARG A 5 42.34 -63.28 -12.96
C ARG A 5 42.99 -62.24 -12.01
N LEU A 6 42.30 -61.31 -11.35
CA LEU A 6 40.96 -60.64 -11.35
C LEU A 6 40.99 -59.68 -10.12
N MET A 7 40.04 -58.71 -10.06
CA MET A 7 39.68 -57.86 -8.88
C MET A 7 40.69 -56.73 -8.56
N GLY A 8 40.33 -55.47 -8.31
CA GLY A 8 39.05 -54.81 -8.03
C GLY A 8 39.28 -53.79 -6.90
N ALA A 9 38.91 -52.52 -7.07
CA ALA A 9 38.66 -51.59 -5.95
C ALA A 9 37.98 -50.30 -6.44
N LEU A 10 37.08 -49.81 -5.59
CA LEU A 10 36.02 -48.83 -5.81
C LEU A 10 36.38 -47.51 -5.07
N LEU A 11 35.67 -46.42 -5.39
CA LEU A 11 35.43 -45.20 -4.57
C LEU A 11 36.53 -44.11 -4.63
N THR A 12 36.29 -42.79 -4.72
CA THR A 12 35.09 -41.93 -4.70
C THR A 12 35.54 -40.54 -5.20
N ALA A 13 34.87 -39.98 -6.21
CA ALA A 13 35.08 -38.59 -6.61
C ALA A 13 34.16 -37.68 -5.78
N GLY A 14 34.74 -36.88 -4.88
CA GLY A 14 34.02 -35.90 -4.08
C GLY A 14 33.57 -34.72 -4.95
N ILE A 15 32.26 -34.56 -5.14
CA ILE A 15 31.66 -33.38 -5.77
C ILE A 15 31.53 -32.31 -4.68
N VAL A 16 32.35 -31.27 -4.77
CA VAL A 16 32.16 -30.05 -3.96
C VAL A 16 31.02 -29.27 -4.58
N ALA A 17 29.82 -29.39 -4.01
CA ALA A 17 28.67 -28.55 -4.37
C ALA A 17 28.81 -27.21 -3.66
N THR A 18 29.28 -26.18 -4.37
CA THR A 18 29.20 -24.80 -3.92
C THR A 18 27.74 -24.37 -3.96
N ALA A 19 27.10 -24.29 -2.79
CA ALA A 19 25.76 -23.73 -2.65
C ALA A 19 25.80 -22.24 -3.00
N LEU A 20 25.29 -21.90 -4.19
CA LEU A 20 25.05 -20.52 -4.59
C LEU A 20 23.88 -19.99 -3.75
N VAL A 21 24.17 -19.15 -2.75
CA VAL A 21 23.12 -18.42 -2.02
C VAL A 21 22.58 -17.36 -2.98
N ALA A 22 21.49 -17.67 -3.66
CA ALA A 22 20.74 -16.70 -4.42
C ALA A 22 20.07 -15.73 -3.45
N THR A 23 20.64 -14.53 -3.28
CA THR A 23 19.92 -13.41 -2.67
C THR A 23 18.82 -13.02 -3.63
N ALA A 24 17.60 -13.51 -3.39
CA ALA A 24 16.43 -13.03 -4.12
C ALA A 24 16.34 -11.50 -3.89
N PRO A 25 16.20 -10.69 -4.95
CA PRO A 25 15.95 -9.27 -4.75
C PRO A 25 14.65 -9.14 -3.95
N ALA A 26 14.66 -8.31 -2.91
CA ALA A 26 13.43 -7.93 -2.24
C ALA A 26 12.47 -7.42 -3.32
N ALA A 27 11.32 -8.08 -3.47
CA ALA A 27 10.27 -7.59 -4.35
C ALA A 27 9.79 -6.27 -3.75
N TYR A 28 10.29 -5.16 -4.27
CA TYR A 28 9.69 -3.85 -4.03
C TYR A 28 8.28 -3.94 -4.59
N ALA A 29 7.28 -4.02 -3.69
CA ALA A 29 5.91 -3.74 -4.08
C ALA A 29 5.96 -2.43 -4.88
N ALA A 30 5.52 -2.46 -6.15
CA ALA A 30 5.51 -1.27 -6.98
C ALA A 30 4.81 -0.17 -6.17
N ALA A 31 5.52 0.91 -5.86
CA ALA A 31 4.97 2.00 -5.07
C ALA A 31 3.67 2.44 -5.75
N GLY A 32 2.54 2.21 -5.09
CA GLY A 32 1.24 2.54 -5.64
C GLY A 32 0.96 4.02 -5.53
N LEU A 33 -0.33 4.36 -5.46
CA LEU A 33 -0.76 5.69 -5.05
C LEU A 33 -0.30 5.97 -3.62
N THR A 34 -0.11 7.25 -3.31
CA THR A 34 0.02 7.76 -1.93
C THR A 34 -1.14 8.71 -1.63
N ALA A 35 -1.40 8.98 -0.36
CA ALA A 35 -2.45 9.89 0.06
C ALA A 35 -2.00 10.74 1.25
N THR A 36 -2.11 12.06 1.10
CA THR A 36 -1.70 13.03 2.13
C THR A 36 -2.91 13.68 2.75
N PHE A 37 -3.01 13.63 4.08
CA PHE A 37 -4.10 14.23 4.84
C PHE A 37 -3.83 15.71 5.15
N SER A 38 -4.88 16.52 5.17
CA SER A 38 -4.90 17.86 5.73
C SER A 38 -6.26 18.15 6.37
N ALA A 39 -6.27 18.93 7.44
CA ALA A 39 -7.49 19.40 8.09
C ALA A 39 -7.47 20.94 8.22
N ALA A 40 -8.63 21.56 8.07
CA ALA A 40 -8.82 22.99 8.33
C ALA A 40 -9.98 23.22 9.31
N ASN A 41 -9.71 23.90 10.41
CA ASN A 41 -10.72 24.20 11.42
C ASN A 41 -11.62 25.35 10.96
N ASN A 42 -12.95 25.12 10.98
CA ASN A 42 -13.98 26.10 10.64
C ASN A 42 -14.84 26.50 11.87
N GLY A 43 -14.29 26.36 13.08
CA GLY A 43 -14.93 26.66 14.35
C GLY A 43 -15.67 25.44 14.92
N SER A 44 -16.82 25.11 14.32
CA SER A 44 -17.68 24.00 14.81
C SER A 44 -17.44 22.67 14.11
N TRP A 45 -16.64 22.67 13.04
CA TRP A 45 -16.35 21.50 12.21
C TRP A 45 -14.99 21.67 11.53
N TYR A 46 -14.48 20.58 10.96
CA TYR A 46 -13.21 20.52 10.24
C TYR A 46 -13.44 20.15 8.78
N LEU A 47 -12.76 20.84 7.87
CA LEU A 47 -12.63 20.42 6.48
C LEU A 47 -11.42 19.50 6.41
N ASP A 48 -11.71 18.21 6.35
CA ASP A 48 -10.71 17.16 6.23
C ASP A 48 -10.58 16.76 4.76
N LYS A 49 -9.35 16.56 4.29
CA LYS A 49 -9.06 16.29 2.88
C LYS A 49 -7.91 15.30 2.73
N TYR A 50 -8.06 14.38 1.79
CA TYR A 50 -6.94 13.58 1.27
C TYR A 50 -6.58 14.02 -0.15
N VAL A 51 -5.30 14.28 -0.38
CA VAL A 51 -4.76 14.44 -1.74
C VAL A 51 -4.14 13.13 -2.16
N VAL A 52 -4.71 12.47 -3.16
CA VAL A 52 -4.15 11.23 -3.73
C VAL A 52 -3.13 11.61 -4.80
N ALA A 53 -1.94 11.03 -4.71
CA ALA A 53 -0.84 11.27 -5.63
C ALA A 53 -0.38 9.97 -6.29
N ASN A 54 0.05 10.07 -7.54
CA ASN A 54 0.64 8.96 -8.28
C ASN A 54 2.12 9.25 -8.55
N PRO A 55 3.05 8.75 -7.71
CA PRO A 55 4.48 8.94 -7.91
C PRO A 55 5.06 8.06 -9.03
N THR A 56 4.26 7.21 -9.67
CA THR A 56 4.72 6.25 -10.67
C THR A 56 4.81 6.85 -12.08
N ALA A 57 5.39 6.08 -13.00
CA ALA A 57 5.51 6.44 -14.41
C ALA A 57 4.29 6.06 -15.26
N ALA A 58 3.26 5.43 -14.69
CA ALA A 58 2.06 5.01 -15.41
C ALA A 58 0.79 5.58 -14.75
N ALA A 59 -0.24 5.86 -15.55
CA ALA A 59 -1.53 6.29 -15.01
C ALA A 59 -2.18 5.14 -14.21
N ILE A 60 -2.81 5.47 -13.09
CA ILE A 60 -3.57 4.54 -12.26
C ILE A 60 -5.04 4.95 -12.33
N THR A 61 -5.91 4.00 -12.67
CA THR A 61 -7.37 4.22 -12.73
C THR A 61 -8.04 3.47 -11.58
N GLY A 62 -8.89 4.19 -10.86
CA GLY A 62 -9.53 3.72 -9.64
C GLY A 62 -8.67 4.01 -8.41
N TRP A 63 -9.28 4.65 -7.43
CA TRP A 63 -8.68 4.77 -6.11
C TRP A 63 -9.71 4.55 -5.00
N SER A 64 -9.26 3.90 -3.93
CA SER A 64 -10.03 3.60 -2.73
C SER A 64 -9.19 3.95 -1.50
N LEU A 65 -9.68 4.88 -0.70
CA LEU A 65 -9.15 5.22 0.61
C LEU A 65 -9.88 4.42 1.68
N GLU A 66 -9.14 3.80 2.58
CA GLU A 66 -9.66 3.10 3.75
C GLU A 66 -8.95 3.64 5.00
N PHE A 67 -9.69 4.02 6.02
CA PHE A 67 -9.12 4.56 7.25
C PHE A 67 -10.09 4.44 8.43
N ASP A 68 -9.55 4.61 9.63
CA ASP A 68 -10.35 4.67 10.85
C ASP A 68 -10.42 6.10 11.39
N LEU A 69 -11.62 6.56 11.70
CA LEU A 69 -11.82 7.83 12.37
C LEU A 69 -11.25 7.77 13.80
N PRO A 70 -10.55 8.83 14.26
CA PRO A 70 -10.15 8.93 15.66
C PRO A 70 -11.35 8.88 16.61
N SER A 71 -11.13 8.41 17.84
CA SER A 71 -12.19 8.40 18.86
C SER A 71 -12.79 9.80 19.05
N GLY A 72 -14.12 9.88 19.02
CA GLY A 72 -14.87 11.15 19.14
C GLY A 72 -14.99 11.95 17.84
N ALA A 73 -14.36 11.50 16.74
CA ALA A 73 -14.59 12.07 15.41
C ALA A 73 -15.84 11.46 14.77
N THR A 74 -16.57 12.26 13.99
CA THR A 74 -17.72 11.78 13.19
C THR A 74 -17.60 12.27 11.75
N LEU A 75 -17.83 11.37 10.79
CA LEU A 75 -17.88 11.68 9.37
C LEU A 75 -19.20 12.38 9.02
N GLY A 76 -19.11 13.55 8.41
CA GLY A 76 -20.23 14.27 7.82
C GLY A 76 -20.31 14.06 6.30
N ASN A 77 -20.75 15.09 5.58
CA ASN A 77 -20.86 15.03 4.12
C ASN A 77 -19.50 14.86 3.46
N VAL A 78 -19.44 13.97 2.48
CA VAL A 78 -18.25 13.67 1.67
C VAL A 78 -18.44 14.22 0.27
N TYR A 79 -17.38 14.80 -0.29
CA TYR A 79 -17.34 15.41 -1.61
C TYR A 79 -16.18 14.79 -2.42
N ASN A 80 -16.30 14.80 -3.75
CA ASN A 80 -15.30 14.22 -4.68
C ASN A 80 -14.98 12.74 -4.41
N GLY A 81 -15.92 12.00 -3.82
CA GLY A 81 -15.83 10.57 -3.58
C GLY A 81 -17.15 10.02 -3.07
N VAL A 82 -17.27 8.69 -3.06
CA VAL A 82 -18.43 7.98 -2.51
C VAL A 82 -17.96 7.26 -1.26
N ALA A 83 -18.57 7.60 -0.12
CA ALA A 83 -18.19 7.03 1.17
C ALA A 83 -19.15 5.92 1.61
N SER A 84 -18.58 4.92 2.28
CA SER A 84 -19.29 3.94 3.09
C SER A 84 -18.62 3.83 4.44
N GLN A 85 -19.39 3.55 5.49
CA GLN A 85 -18.89 3.53 6.87
C GLN A 85 -19.48 2.35 7.65
N SER A 86 -18.65 1.69 8.43
CA SER A 86 -19.04 0.69 9.42
C SER A 86 -18.33 0.97 10.74
N GLY A 87 -19.05 1.48 11.74
CA GLY A 87 -18.45 1.97 12.97
C GLY A 87 -17.49 3.14 12.69
N SER A 88 -16.26 3.07 13.19
CA SER A 88 -15.22 4.07 12.90
C SER A 88 -14.51 3.87 11.57
N HIS A 89 -14.71 2.72 10.91
CA HIS A 89 -14.02 2.40 9.66
C HIS A 89 -14.74 3.02 8.46
N VAL A 90 -14.00 3.76 7.64
CA VAL A 90 -14.51 4.52 6.49
C VAL A 90 -13.78 4.06 5.23
N THR A 91 -14.55 3.83 4.17
CA THR A 91 -14.03 3.63 2.82
C THR A 91 -14.56 4.73 1.90
N ILE A 92 -13.68 5.44 1.21
CA ILE A 92 -14.02 6.44 0.19
C ILE A 92 -13.45 5.98 -1.15
N VAL A 93 -14.32 5.75 -2.13
CA VAL A 93 -13.92 5.44 -3.50
C VAL A 93 -14.06 6.68 -4.40
N ASN A 94 -13.30 6.69 -5.49
CA ASN A 94 -13.32 7.79 -6.44
C ASN A 94 -14.73 8.09 -7.01
N ALA A 95 -14.99 9.36 -7.29
CA ALA A 95 -16.10 9.75 -8.14
C ALA A 95 -15.81 9.40 -9.61
N HIS A 96 -16.83 9.41 -10.46
CA HIS A 96 -16.69 9.04 -11.87
C HIS A 96 -15.71 9.95 -12.65
N TYR A 97 -15.52 11.19 -12.22
CA TYR A 97 -14.70 12.19 -12.92
C TYR A 97 -13.25 12.30 -12.42
N ASN A 98 -12.91 11.71 -11.27
CA ASN A 98 -11.57 11.84 -10.66
C ASN A 98 -10.90 10.48 -10.41
N GLY A 99 -11.36 9.42 -11.08
CA GLY A 99 -10.84 8.06 -10.90
C GLY A 99 -9.45 7.82 -11.48
N THR A 100 -9.04 8.57 -12.50
CA THR A 100 -7.72 8.40 -13.11
C THR A 100 -6.74 9.42 -12.57
N VAL A 101 -5.64 8.95 -11.97
CA VAL A 101 -4.51 9.77 -11.54
C VAL A 101 -3.34 9.53 -12.50
N ALA A 102 -3.02 10.53 -13.33
CA ALA A 102 -1.94 10.43 -14.30
C ALA A 102 -0.57 10.24 -13.62
N ALA A 103 0.41 9.74 -14.38
CA ALA A 103 1.78 9.60 -13.89
C ALA A 103 2.33 10.95 -13.39
N GLY A 104 2.88 10.97 -12.18
CA GLY A 104 3.39 12.19 -11.54
C GLY A 104 2.33 13.23 -11.14
N ALA A 105 1.04 12.91 -11.24
CA ALA A 105 -0.06 13.83 -10.97
C ALA A 105 -0.75 13.56 -9.62
N THR A 106 -1.68 14.42 -9.26
CA THR A 106 -2.54 14.29 -8.08
C THR A 106 -4.01 14.43 -8.45
N THR A 107 -4.90 14.18 -7.49
CA THR A 107 -6.34 14.41 -7.64
C THR A 107 -6.76 15.86 -7.55
N GLU A 108 -5.87 16.82 -7.26
CA GLU A 108 -6.23 18.24 -7.21
C GLU A 108 -6.65 18.77 -8.60
N PRO A 109 -7.66 19.68 -8.67
CA PRO A 109 -8.41 20.30 -7.57
C PRO A 109 -9.60 19.48 -7.05
N TYR A 110 -9.76 18.23 -7.52
CA TYR A 110 -10.89 17.34 -7.25
C TYR A 110 -10.55 16.23 -6.23
N SER A 111 -9.70 16.54 -5.27
CA SER A 111 -9.36 15.65 -4.16
C SER A 111 -10.57 15.37 -3.25
N PRO A 112 -10.73 14.15 -2.70
CA PRO A 112 -11.78 13.85 -1.74
C PRO A 112 -11.62 14.68 -0.46
N TRP A 113 -12.71 15.27 -0.02
CA TRP A 113 -12.77 16.01 1.24
C TRP A 113 -14.13 15.82 1.90
N TRP A 114 -14.19 16.04 3.21
CA TRP A 114 -15.40 15.87 3.99
C TRP A 114 -15.47 16.84 5.16
N VAL A 115 -16.70 17.00 5.66
CA VAL A 115 -16.97 17.67 6.93
C VAL A 115 -16.72 16.66 8.05
N ALA A 116 -15.84 16.99 8.99
CA ALA A 116 -15.63 16.20 10.21
C ALA A 116 -16.09 16.98 11.45
N TYR A 117 -16.70 16.28 12.39
CA TYR A 117 -17.13 16.83 13.68
C TYR A 117 -16.33 16.22 14.83
N GLY A 118 -16.22 16.97 15.93
CA GLY A 118 -15.55 16.53 17.17
C GLY A 118 -14.03 16.58 17.12
N SER A 119 -13.41 16.24 15.99
CA SER A 119 -11.96 16.25 15.80
C SER A 119 -11.58 16.44 14.33
N GLY A 120 -10.47 17.15 14.07
CA GLY A 120 -9.76 17.21 12.78
C GLY A 120 -8.40 16.53 12.85
N ALA A 121 -8.23 15.60 13.80
CA ALA A 121 -7.04 14.78 13.88
C ALA A 121 -6.96 13.82 12.69
N ALA A 122 -5.74 13.53 12.24
CA ALA A 122 -5.52 12.64 11.11
C ALA A 122 -6.16 11.25 11.35
N PRO A 123 -6.84 10.68 10.34
CA PRO A 123 -7.34 9.32 10.40
C PRO A 123 -6.23 8.30 10.64
N LEU A 124 -6.60 7.20 11.30
CA LEU A 124 -5.70 6.10 11.63
C LEU A 124 -5.74 5.04 10.52
N ASN A 125 -4.69 4.21 10.46
CA ASN A 125 -4.63 3.03 9.59
C ASN A 125 -4.92 3.31 8.10
N CYS A 126 -4.57 4.51 7.61
CA CYS A 126 -4.87 4.92 6.24
C CYS A 126 -4.22 3.98 5.22
N ARG A 127 -5.07 3.43 4.34
CA ARG A 127 -4.69 2.68 3.16
C ARG A 127 -5.27 3.30 1.89
N ILE A 128 -4.49 3.23 0.80
CA ILE A 128 -4.86 3.65 -0.55
C ILE A 128 -4.62 2.47 -1.50
N ASN A 129 -5.68 1.94 -2.10
CA ASN A 129 -5.65 0.71 -2.91
C ASN A 129 -4.94 -0.44 -2.18
N GLY A 130 -5.20 -0.58 -0.88
CA GLY A 130 -4.59 -1.59 -0.02
C GLY A 130 -3.16 -1.29 0.46
N ASN A 131 -2.45 -0.28 -0.07
CA ASN A 131 -1.12 0.12 0.39
C ASN A 131 -1.20 1.18 1.49
N LYS A 132 -0.18 1.35 2.33
CA LYS A 132 -0.15 2.46 3.29
C LYS A 132 -0.16 3.81 2.57
N CYS A 133 -0.93 4.76 3.08
CA CYS A 133 -1.06 6.09 2.47
C CYS A 133 0.25 6.89 2.39
N ASP A 134 1.18 6.66 3.31
CA ASP A 134 2.49 7.32 3.31
C ASP A 134 3.48 6.74 2.27
N GLY A 135 3.10 5.66 1.57
CA GLY A 135 3.95 4.96 0.60
C GLY A 135 4.99 4.04 1.24
N SER A 136 5.01 3.89 2.56
CA SER A 136 5.89 2.93 3.24
C SER A 136 5.45 1.50 2.96
N ALA A 137 6.40 0.57 2.87
CA ALA A 137 6.09 -0.84 2.70
C ALA A 137 5.31 -1.41 3.90
N ASP A 138 4.39 -2.34 3.62
CA ASP A 138 3.88 -3.23 4.66
C ASP A 138 5.01 -4.14 5.14
N ARG A 139 5.18 -4.24 6.46
CA ARG A 139 6.17 -5.14 7.03
C ARG A 139 5.60 -6.56 6.94
N ALA A 140 6.30 -7.46 6.25
CA ALA A 140 5.96 -8.87 6.29
C ALA A 140 5.99 -9.39 7.75
N PRO A 141 5.08 -10.28 8.15
CA PRO A 141 5.19 -10.94 9.45
C PRO A 141 6.58 -11.56 9.61
N GLY A 142 7.26 -11.26 10.72
CA GLY A 142 8.52 -11.92 11.03
C GLY A 142 8.26 -13.41 11.25
N THR A 143 9.11 -14.28 10.69
CA THR A 143 9.13 -15.69 11.08
C THR A 143 9.42 -15.80 12.60
N PRO A 144 8.69 -16.66 13.33
CA PRO A 144 8.92 -16.91 14.76
C PRO A 144 10.35 -17.32 15.09
#